data_AF-A0A1G5FIL9-F1
#
_entry.id   AF-A0A1G5FIL9-F1
#
_cell.length_a   1.000
_cell.length_b   1.000
_cell.length_c   1.000
_cell.angle_alpha   90.00
_cell.angle_beta   90.00
_cell.angle_gamma   90.00
#
_symmetry.space_group_name_H-M   'P 1'
#
loop_
_entity.id
_entity.type
_entity.pdbx_description
1 polymer ?
#
loop_
_entity_poly.entity_id
_entity_poly.type
_entity_poly.pdbx_seq_one_letter_code
_entity_poly.pdbx_strand_id
1 'polypeptide(L)'
;MDRVSEILRILYELITYSETGNDFVDVFVYHSSWIMELAGLVGLIVMIFRNPRLKKHERTEDRYLFYECIMVIVILILQLSLIPLVYSDSMIAYYAFVAALTVNEVLYMFIILQWLVFVDYSLYRSKDHIRRRYKHAAIPIIILAVIDILQSFLAFYTDALLYGWTTLLGILQYIKLAIELTYIVIAIVLERKHSKESREPRFLRLEAFIIPFIFGVLIRFYDSAMLALGIILTYSAVKLRDRYIDSDSGLYNGEYLEYLRKYRKGLGESKEYGLSVEAKGHGKEMASLLKELLPAGVSVFSLGDDTFYLISETSKKSAMKMTAMMIEDSVESSDAPYDVQILEKQVSF
;
A
#
# COMPACT_ATOMS: atom_id res chain seq x y z
N MET A 1 -24.45 23.32 -28.90
CA MET A 1 -24.71 22.02 -28.26
C MET A 1 -23.99 20.89 -29.00
N ASP A 2 -23.94 20.93 -30.33
CA ASP A 2 -23.32 19.87 -31.16
C ASP A 2 -21.84 19.59 -30.86
N ARG A 3 -21.01 20.61 -30.63
CA ARG A 3 -19.59 20.40 -30.25
C ARG A 3 -19.41 19.75 -28.88
N VAL A 4 -20.32 19.99 -27.93
CA VAL A 4 -20.24 19.40 -26.58
C VAL A 4 -20.67 17.94 -26.64
N SER A 5 -21.73 17.62 -27.40
CA SER A 5 -22.11 16.23 -27.64
C SER A 5 -21.06 15.47 -28.43
N GLU A 6 -20.37 16.11 -29.37
CA GLU A 6 -19.27 15.50 -30.14
C GLU A 6 -18.04 15.25 -29.26
N ILE A 7 -17.65 16.20 -28.42
CA ILE A 7 -16.58 16.00 -27.42
C ILE A 7 -16.94 14.90 -26.42
N LEU A 8 -18.19 14.85 -25.95
CA LEU A 8 -18.65 13.80 -25.04
C LEU A 8 -18.72 12.43 -25.73
N ARG A 9 -19.07 12.38 -27.02
CA ARG A 9 -19.04 11.15 -27.81
C ARG A 9 -17.62 10.66 -28.02
N ILE A 10 -16.70 11.55 -28.38
CA ILE A 10 -15.27 11.24 -28.52
C ILE A 10 -14.70 10.77 -27.17
N LEU A 11 -15.01 11.46 -26.07
CA LEU A 11 -14.60 11.03 -24.72
C LEU A 11 -15.15 9.65 -24.36
N TYR A 12 -16.41 9.38 -24.68
CA TYR A 12 -17.04 8.08 -24.45
C TYR A 12 -16.39 6.98 -25.30
N GLU A 13 -16.16 7.23 -26.58
CA GLU A 13 -15.46 6.32 -27.52
C GLU A 13 -14.00 6.09 -27.06
N LEU A 14 -13.31 7.12 -26.55
CA LEU A 14 -11.95 7.02 -26.02
C LEU A 14 -11.88 6.23 -24.70
N ILE A 15 -12.92 6.33 -23.86
CA ILE A 15 -13.05 5.61 -22.58
C ILE A 15 -13.43 4.15 -22.80
N THR A 16 -14.26 3.86 -23.79
CA THR A 16 -14.82 2.50 -24.02
C THR A 16 -14.10 1.69 -25.10
N TYR A 17 -13.30 2.35 -25.95
CA TYR A 17 -12.60 1.79 -27.11
C TYR A 17 -13.34 0.65 -27.80
N SER A 18 -14.43 1.01 -28.46
CA SER A 18 -14.68 0.42 -29.77
C SER A 18 -13.78 1.14 -30.78
N GLU A 19 -13.25 0.43 -31.79
CA GLU A 19 -12.57 1.04 -32.95
C GLU A 19 -13.25 2.36 -33.30
N THR A 20 -12.56 3.48 -33.07
CA THR A 20 -13.19 4.81 -33.17
C THR A 20 -13.43 5.20 -34.62
N GLY A 21 -12.90 4.41 -35.57
CA GLY A 21 -12.88 4.69 -37.00
C GLY A 21 -12.02 5.91 -37.34
N ASN A 22 -11.21 6.38 -36.39
CA ASN A 22 -10.35 7.54 -36.51
C ASN A 22 -8.89 7.14 -36.29
N ASP A 23 -8.20 6.90 -37.40
CA ASP A 23 -6.79 6.46 -37.44
C ASP A 23 -5.88 7.30 -36.54
N PHE A 24 -6.12 8.62 -36.45
CA PHE A 24 -5.30 9.49 -35.60
C PHE A 24 -5.48 9.18 -34.11
N VAL A 25 -6.72 8.98 -33.67
CA VAL A 25 -7.03 8.69 -32.26
C VAL A 25 -6.51 7.31 -31.88
N ASP A 26 -6.69 6.32 -32.75
CA ASP A 26 -6.25 4.95 -32.49
C ASP A 26 -4.71 4.87 -32.43
N VAL A 27 -3.99 5.55 -33.34
CA VAL A 27 -2.52 5.67 -33.30
C VAL A 27 -2.04 6.43 -32.05
N PHE A 28 -2.74 7.49 -31.66
CA PHE A 28 -2.40 8.25 -30.46
C PHE A 28 -2.52 7.38 -29.19
N VAL A 29 -3.67 6.74 -28.97
CA VAL A 29 -3.94 5.88 -27.80
C VAL A 29 -2.93 4.73 -27.73
N TYR A 30 -2.60 4.14 -28.87
CA TYR A 30 -1.61 3.09 -28.97
C TYR A 30 -0.22 3.54 -28.51
N HIS A 31 0.29 4.66 -29.06
CA HIS A 31 1.61 5.16 -28.69
C HIS A 31 1.66 5.71 -27.26
N SER A 32 0.59 6.38 -26.80
CA SER A 32 0.54 6.89 -25.43
C SER A 32 0.50 5.75 -24.41
N SER A 33 -0.20 4.64 -24.70
CA SER A 33 -0.20 3.44 -23.84
C SER A 33 1.21 2.88 -23.71
N TRP A 34 1.93 2.68 -24.82
CA TRP A 34 3.36 2.27 -24.80
C TRP A 34 4.23 3.12 -23.90
N ILE A 35 4.13 4.44 -24.05
CA ILE A 35 4.94 5.40 -23.29
C ILE A 35 4.59 5.31 -21.80
N MET A 36 3.32 5.16 -21.45
CA MET A 36 2.87 5.08 -20.06
C MET A 36 3.28 3.77 -19.39
N GLU A 37 3.14 2.64 -20.06
CA GLU A 37 3.59 1.33 -19.58
C GLU A 37 5.12 1.33 -19.36
N LEU A 38 5.87 1.87 -20.31
CA LEU A 38 7.33 2.02 -20.19
C LEU A 38 7.73 2.96 -19.05
N ALA A 39 7.02 4.08 -18.89
CA ALA A 39 7.26 5.03 -17.80
C ALA A 39 6.98 4.39 -16.42
N GLY A 40 5.89 3.64 -16.30
CA GLY A 40 5.57 2.86 -15.10
C GLY A 40 6.66 1.85 -14.76
N LEU A 41 7.15 1.13 -15.77
CA LEU A 41 8.19 0.12 -15.63
C LEU A 41 9.50 0.75 -15.14
N VAL A 42 9.95 1.81 -15.82
CA VAL A 42 11.15 2.56 -15.43
C VAL A 42 10.98 3.16 -14.04
N GLY A 43 9.81 3.71 -13.71
CA GLY A 43 9.51 4.29 -12.41
C GLY A 43 9.67 3.28 -11.26
N LEU A 44 9.10 2.08 -11.40
CA LEU A 44 9.22 1.02 -10.41
C LEU A 44 10.66 0.50 -10.30
N ILE A 45 11.35 0.32 -11.41
CA ILE A 45 12.77 -0.07 -11.42
C ILE A 45 13.60 0.98 -10.67
N VAL A 46 13.48 2.26 -11.02
CA VAL A 46 14.21 3.35 -10.34
C VAL A 46 13.87 3.39 -8.85
N MET A 47 12.61 3.19 -8.47
CA MET A 47 12.19 3.11 -7.08
C MET A 47 12.88 1.96 -6.34
N ILE A 48 12.90 0.75 -6.90
CA ILE A 48 13.60 -0.39 -6.30
C ILE A 48 15.11 -0.11 -6.22
N PHE A 49 15.70 0.42 -7.28
CA PHE A 49 17.14 0.59 -7.37
C PHE A 49 17.70 1.65 -6.42
N ARG A 50 17.00 2.78 -6.26
CA ARG A 50 17.41 3.89 -5.38
C ARG A 50 17.14 3.65 -3.91
N ASN A 51 16.29 2.70 -3.54
CA ASN A 51 15.90 2.45 -2.16
C ASN A 51 16.51 1.14 -1.64
N PRO A 52 17.70 1.18 -0.98
CA PRO A 52 18.36 -0.02 -0.48
C PRO A 52 17.54 -0.77 0.59
N ARG A 53 16.69 -0.06 1.34
CA ARG A 53 15.78 -0.68 2.33
C ARG A 53 14.78 -1.63 1.69
N LEU A 54 14.18 -1.20 0.57
CA LEU A 54 13.21 -1.99 -0.19
C LEU A 54 13.87 -3.27 -0.75
N LYS A 55 15.13 -3.18 -1.21
CA LYS A 55 15.94 -4.32 -1.66
C LYS A 55 16.33 -5.28 -0.55
N LYS A 56 16.69 -4.77 0.62
CA LYS A 56 17.13 -5.58 1.77
C LYS A 56 15.96 -6.16 2.58
N HIS A 57 14.73 -5.75 2.28
CA HIS A 57 13.52 -6.14 3.02
C HIS A 57 13.67 -5.93 4.54
N GLU A 58 14.22 -4.78 4.94
CA GLU A 58 14.49 -4.47 6.35
C GLU A 58 13.22 -4.57 7.20
N ARG A 59 12.07 -4.15 6.66
CA ARG A 59 10.76 -4.32 7.30
C ARG A 59 9.88 -5.32 6.53
N THR A 60 8.97 -5.96 7.25
CA THR A 60 7.96 -6.82 6.62
C THR A 60 7.05 -6.02 5.66
N GLU A 61 6.73 -4.75 5.96
CA GLU A 61 6.00 -3.87 5.03
C GLU A 61 6.74 -3.70 3.70
N ASP A 62 8.05 -3.47 3.76
CA ASP A 62 8.90 -3.33 2.57
C ASP A 62 8.91 -4.62 1.74
N ARG A 63 8.82 -5.79 2.40
CA ARG A 63 8.70 -7.07 1.71
C ARG A 63 7.37 -7.19 0.95
N TYR A 64 6.25 -6.78 1.55
CA TYR A 64 4.95 -6.80 0.87
C TYR A 64 4.94 -5.85 -0.34
N LEU A 65 5.42 -4.62 -0.17
CA LEU A 65 5.55 -3.63 -1.25
C LEU A 65 6.49 -4.10 -2.35
N PHE A 66 7.61 -4.74 -1.99
CA PHE A 66 8.52 -5.29 -2.99
C PHE A 66 7.86 -6.36 -3.85
N TYR A 67 7.14 -7.31 -3.25
CA TYR A 67 6.40 -8.32 -4.02
C TYR A 67 5.34 -7.69 -4.92
N GLU A 68 4.66 -6.66 -4.45
CA GLU A 68 3.70 -5.89 -5.24
C GLU A 68 4.38 -5.22 -6.46
N CYS A 69 5.55 -4.61 -6.26
CA CYS A 69 6.34 -4.02 -7.35
C CYS A 69 6.74 -5.08 -8.39
N ILE A 70 7.18 -6.27 -7.95
CA ILE A 70 7.57 -7.35 -8.86
C ILE A 70 6.37 -7.82 -9.69
N MET A 71 5.21 -8.01 -9.07
CA MET A 71 4.01 -8.43 -9.82
C MET A 71 3.57 -7.39 -10.84
N VAL A 72 3.59 -6.10 -10.49
CA VAL A 72 3.26 -5.03 -11.46
C VAL A 72 4.32 -4.95 -12.56
N ILE A 73 5.62 -5.09 -12.26
CA ILE A 73 6.66 -5.16 -13.30
C ILE A 73 6.38 -6.30 -14.29
N VAL A 74 5.95 -7.48 -13.80
CA VAL A 74 5.60 -8.61 -14.67
C VAL A 74 4.41 -8.26 -15.57
N ILE A 75 3.35 -7.64 -15.03
CA ILE A 75 2.21 -7.17 -15.83
C ILE A 75 2.66 -6.15 -16.89
N LEU A 76 3.44 -5.13 -16.53
CA LEU A 76 3.90 -4.10 -17.46
C LEU A 76 4.72 -4.72 -18.62
N ILE A 77 5.57 -5.72 -18.33
CA ILE A 77 6.32 -6.44 -19.35
C ILE A 77 5.39 -7.26 -20.24
N LEU A 78 4.39 -7.94 -19.67
CA LEU A 78 3.39 -8.68 -20.44
C LEU A 78 2.60 -7.75 -21.36
N GLN A 79 2.14 -6.60 -20.86
CA GLN A 79 1.44 -5.59 -21.65
C GLN A 79 2.28 -5.07 -22.82
N LEU A 80 3.54 -4.72 -22.57
CA LEU A 80 4.47 -4.31 -23.63
C LEU A 80 4.69 -5.42 -24.67
N SER A 81 4.65 -6.70 -24.25
CA SER A 81 4.81 -7.85 -25.14
C SER A 81 3.56 -8.20 -25.95
N LEU A 82 2.36 -7.87 -25.47
CA LEU A 82 1.10 -8.13 -26.17
C LEU A 82 1.02 -7.36 -27.50
N ILE A 83 1.64 -6.19 -27.53
CA ILE A 83 1.47 -5.24 -28.61
C ILE A 83 2.08 -5.70 -29.94
N PRO A 84 3.35 -6.16 -30.01
CA PRO A 84 3.87 -6.77 -31.24
C PRO A 84 3.14 -8.06 -31.63
N LEU A 85 2.52 -8.77 -30.69
CA LEU A 85 1.76 -10.00 -30.97
C LEU A 85 0.47 -9.71 -31.75
N VAL A 86 -0.17 -8.56 -31.53
CA VAL A 86 -1.37 -8.13 -32.27
C VAL A 86 -1.12 -7.96 -33.76
N TYR A 87 0.08 -7.51 -34.17
CA TYR A 87 0.43 -7.28 -35.57
C TYR A 87 0.98 -8.51 -36.30
N SER A 88 1.05 -9.66 -35.62
CA SER A 88 1.54 -10.89 -36.22
C SER A 88 0.38 -11.81 -36.59
N ASP A 89 0.25 -12.12 -37.88
CA ASP A 89 -0.74 -13.08 -38.39
C ASP A 89 -0.42 -14.55 -38.07
N SER A 90 0.68 -14.83 -37.36
CA SER A 90 1.05 -16.20 -37.00
C SER A 90 0.15 -16.79 -35.92
N MET A 91 -0.24 -18.05 -36.09
CA MET A 91 -1.01 -18.82 -35.11
C MET A 91 -0.34 -18.89 -33.74
N ILE A 92 1.00 -18.93 -33.70
CA ILE A 92 1.79 -18.89 -32.47
C ILE A 92 1.61 -17.56 -31.74
N ALA A 93 1.59 -16.44 -32.47
CA ALA A 93 1.35 -15.13 -31.88
C ALA A 93 -0.07 -15.00 -31.32
N TYR A 94 -1.07 -15.54 -32.00
CA TYR A 94 -2.43 -15.59 -31.48
C TYR A 94 -2.50 -16.36 -30.14
N TYR A 95 -1.87 -17.54 -30.07
CA TYR A 95 -1.83 -18.32 -28.83
C TYR A 95 -1.04 -17.63 -27.71
N ALA A 96 0.09 -17.01 -28.04
CA ALA A 96 0.86 -16.23 -27.08
C ALA A 96 0.07 -15.01 -26.57
N PHE A 97 -0.70 -14.34 -27.44
CA PHE A 97 -1.54 -13.20 -27.10
C PHE A 97 -2.65 -13.60 -26.12
N VAL A 98 -3.41 -14.66 -26.43
CA VAL A 98 -4.46 -15.18 -25.54
C VAL A 98 -3.87 -15.61 -24.19
N ALA A 99 -2.75 -16.34 -24.19
CA ALA A 99 -2.10 -16.76 -22.95
C ALA A 99 -1.63 -15.57 -22.10
N ALA A 100 -1.04 -14.55 -22.72
CA ALA A 100 -0.57 -13.36 -22.03
C ALA A 100 -1.73 -12.53 -21.45
N LEU A 101 -2.85 -12.37 -22.16
CA LEU A 101 -4.06 -11.74 -21.61
C LEU A 101 -4.58 -12.47 -20.36
N THR A 102 -4.63 -13.80 -20.42
CA THR A 102 -5.08 -14.63 -19.30
C THR A 102 -4.17 -14.52 -18.09
N VAL A 103 -2.86 -14.56 -18.30
CA VAL A 103 -1.89 -14.37 -17.20
C VAL A 103 -2.04 -12.97 -16.59
N ASN A 104 -2.24 -11.95 -17.43
CA ASN A 104 -2.38 -10.57 -17.00
C ASN A 104 -3.63 -10.38 -16.10
N GLU A 105 -4.78 -10.88 -16.54
CA GLU A 105 -6.04 -10.88 -15.79
C GLU A 105 -5.90 -11.54 -14.41
N VAL A 106 -5.25 -12.71 -14.37
CA VAL A 106 -5.01 -13.43 -13.12
C VAL A 106 -4.07 -12.64 -12.19
N LEU A 107 -2.98 -12.11 -12.73
CA LEU A 107 -2.04 -11.30 -11.95
C LEU A 107 -2.68 -10.03 -11.39
N TYR A 108 -3.55 -9.38 -12.16
CA TYR A 108 -4.23 -8.15 -11.75
C TYR A 108 -5.04 -8.38 -10.46
N MET A 109 -5.84 -9.45 -10.41
CA MET A 109 -6.57 -9.84 -9.21
C MET A 109 -5.64 -10.14 -8.01
N PHE A 110 -4.51 -10.81 -8.24
CA PHE A 110 -3.53 -11.08 -7.19
C PHE A 110 -2.86 -9.82 -6.66
N ILE A 111 -2.60 -8.82 -7.51
CA ILE A 111 -2.04 -7.53 -7.09
C ILE A 111 -3.00 -6.80 -6.16
N ILE A 112 -4.29 -6.75 -6.49
CA ILE A 112 -5.30 -6.10 -5.62
C ILE A 112 -5.42 -6.82 -4.27
N LEU A 113 -5.40 -8.16 -4.26
CA LEU A 113 -5.37 -8.93 -3.01
C LEU A 113 -4.10 -8.64 -2.20
N GLN A 114 -2.93 -8.61 -2.84
CA GLN A 114 -1.66 -8.32 -2.18
C GLN A 114 -1.65 -6.92 -1.60
N TRP A 115 -2.16 -5.93 -2.33
CA TRP A 115 -2.30 -4.56 -1.84
C TRP A 115 -3.19 -4.51 -0.60
N LEU A 116 -4.32 -5.23 -0.60
CA LEU A 116 -5.19 -5.34 0.57
C LEU A 116 -4.47 -5.97 1.77
N VAL A 117 -3.65 -7.02 1.55
CA VAL A 117 -2.81 -7.63 2.60
C VAL A 117 -1.77 -6.65 3.12
N PHE A 118 -1.15 -5.87 2.23
CA PHE A 118 -0.22 -4.81 2.60
C PHE A 118 -0.90 -3.74 3.47
N VAL A 119 -2.09 -3.28 3.08
CA VAL A 119 -2.88 -2.32 3.86
C VAL A 119 -3.19 -2.87 5.26
N ASP A 120 -3.71 -4.09 5.37
CA ASP A 120 -4.01 -4.70 6.67
C ASP A 120 -2.74 -4.82 7.53
N TYR A 121 -1.63 -5.28 6.96
CA TYR A 121 -0.36 -5.35 7.67
C TYR A 121 0.12 -3.98 8.16
N SER A 122 0.02 -2.95 7.31
CA SER A 122 0.48 -1.60 7.67
C SER A 122 -0.33 -0.96 8.79
N LEU A 123 -1.60 -1.38 8.97
CA LEU A 123 -2.48 -0.94 10.05
C LEU A 123 -2.24 -1.74 11.34
N TYR A 124 -2.23 -3.07 11.28
CA TYR A 124 -2.22 -3.90 12.50
C TYR A 124 -0.84 -4.46 12.87
N ARG A 125 0.16 -4.36 11.98
CA ARG A 125 1.54 -4.88 12.13
C ARG A 125 1.63 -6.33 12.62
N SER A 126 0.59 -7.14 12.36
CA SER A 126 0.46 -8.50 12.89
C SER A 126 0.31 -9.53 11.77
N LYS A 127 1.32 -10.40 11.64
CA LYS A 127 1.29 -11.52 10.67
C LYS A 127 0.22 -12.55 11.01
N ASP A 128 -0.05 -12.76 12.29
CA ASP A 128 -1.09 -13.69 12.75
C ASP A 128 -2.48 -13.20 12.41
N HIS A 129 -2.72 -11.89 12.47
CA HIS A 129 -3.98 -11.28 12.03
C HIS A 129 -4.23 -11.61 10.55
N ILE A 130 -3.22 -11.39 9.71
CA ILE A 130 -3.30 -11.67 8.27
C ILE A 130 -3.54 -13.15 8.01
N ARG A 131 -2.77 -14.03 8.65
CA ARG A 131 -2.89 -15.47 8.43
C ARG A 131 -4.28 -15.99 8.75
N ARG A 132 -4.94 -15.47 9.80
CA ARG A 132 -6.29 -15.88 10.17
C ARG A 132 -7.34 -15.32 9.21
N ARG A 133 -7.20 -14.06 8.79
CA ARG A 133 -8.19 -13.37 7.96
C ARG A 133 -8.11 -13.75 6.48
N TYR A 134 -6.91 -13.83 5.92
CA TYR A 134 -6.69 -14.00 4.49
C TYR A 134 -6.47 -15.46 4.05
N LYS A 135 -6.56 -16.43 4.98
CA LYS A 135 -6.43 -17.86 4.66
C LYS A 135 -7.32 -18.30 3.49
N HIS A 136 -8.51 -17.72 3.39
CA HIS A 136 -9.52 -18.06 2.39
C HIS A 136 -9.80 -16.92 1.40
N ALA A 137 -9.13 -15.77 1.55
CA ALA A 137 -9.38 -14.60 0.71
C ALA A 137 -8.92 -14.81 -0.74
N ALA A 138 -7.94 -15.70 -0.98
CA ALA A 138 -7.47 -16.04 -2.32
C ALA A 138 -8.38 -17.05 -3.06
N ILE A 139 -9.32 -17.72 -2.37
CA ILE A 139 -10.14 -18.78 -2.98
C ILE A 139 -10.96 -18.26 -4.17
N PRO A 140 -11.68 -17.12 -4.09
CA PRO A 140 -12.42 -16.58 -5.23
C PRO A 140 -11.52 -16.31 -6.45
N ILE A 141 -10.33 -15.77 -6.22
CA ILE A 141 -9.34 -15.49 -7.28
C ILE A 141 -8.86 -16.78 -7.93
N ILE A 142 -8.54 -17.82 -7.13
CA ILE A 142 -8.10 -19.12 -7.65
C ILE A 142 -9.20 -19.76 -8.52
N ILE A 143 -10.46 -19.69 -8.09
CA ILE A 143 -11.59 -20.22 -8.87
C ILE A 143 -11.68 -19.49 -10.21
N LEU A 144 -11.62 -18.16 -10.21
CA LEU A 144 -11.67 -17.36 -11.44
C LEU A 144 -10.46 -17.61 -12.35
N ALA A 145 -9.26 -17.73 -11.78
CA ALA A 145 -8.06 -18.05 -12.55
C ALA A 145 -8.16 -19.41 -13.25
N VAL A 146 -8.72 -20.43 -12.58
CA VAL A 146 -8.97 -21.73 -13.21
C VAL A 146 -9.98 -21.60 -14.36
N ILE A 147 -11.04 -20.80 -14.19
CA ILE A 147 -12.03 -20.54 -15.25
C ILE A 147 -11.35 -19.85 -16.46
N ASP A 148 -10.54 -18.83 -16.22
CA ASP A 148 -9.82 -18.08 -17.27
C ASP A 148 -8.84 -18.99 -18.05
N ILE A 149 -8.13 -19.89 -17.35
CA ILE A 149 -7.22 -20.86 -17.98
C ILE A 149 -7.99 -21.87 -18.83
N LEU A 150 -9.08 -22.45 -18.30
CA LEU A 150 -9.91 -23.40 -19.05
C LEU A 150 -10.52 -22.75 -20.29
N GLN A 151 -10.93 -21.50 -20.17
CA GLN A 151 -11.41 -20.71 -21.29
C GLN A 151 -10.34 -20.49 -22.36
N SER A 152 -9.13 -20.10 -21.96
CA SER A 152 -8.01 -19.90 -22.88
C SER A 152 -7.69 -21.18 -23.63
N PHE A 153 -7.71 -22.31 -22.92
CA PHE A 153 -7.53 -23.62 -23.53
C PHE A 153 -8.62 -23.90 -24.56
N LEU A 154 -9.89 -23.65 -24.24
CA LEU A 154 -10.99 -23.88 -25.18
C LEU A 154 -10.88 -23.02 -26.45
N ALA A 155 -10.43 -21.77 -26.33
CA ALA A 155 -10.15 -20.89 -27.46
C ALA A 155 -9.09 -21.46 -28.42
N PHE A 156 -8.23 -22.38 -27.97
CA PHE A 156 -7.24 -23.04 -28.82
C PHE A 156 -7.80 -24.23 -29.60
N TYR A 157 -8.89 -24.87 -29.14
CA TYR A 157 -9.43 -26.10 -29.73
C TYR A 157 -10.69 -25.91 -30.58
N THR A 158 -11.42 -24.81 -30.39
CA THR A 158 -12.67 -24.56 -31.13
C THR A 158 -12.60 -23.24 -31.88
N ASP A 159 -12.62 -23.30 -33.22
CA ASP A 159 -12.87 -22.13 -34.10
C ASP A 159 -14.26 -21.49 -33.86
N ALA A 160 -15.10 -22.11 -33.04
CA ALA A 160 -16.44 -21.66 -32.71
C ALA A 160 -16.44 -20.64 -31.57
N LEU A 161 -16.12 -19.39 -31.88
CA LEU A 161 -16.59 -18.23 -31.11
C LEU A 161 -18.11 -18.09 -31.29
N LEU A 162 -18.88 -18.96 -30.62
CA LEU A 162 -20.34 -18.91 -30.63
C LEU A 162 -20.81 -17.76 -29.73
N TYR A 163 -21.71 -16.92 -30.25
CA TYR A 163 -22.34 -15.73 -29.65
C TYR A 163 -22.79 -15.83 -28.16
N GLY A 164 -22.97 -17.04 -27.61
CA GLY A 164 -23.25 -17.24 -26.17
C GLY A 164 -22.01 -17.10 -25.26
N TRP A 165 -20.81 -17.32 -25.81
CA TRP A 165 -19.54 -17.22 -25.08
C TRP A 165 -19.11 -15.77 -24.83
N THR A 166 -19.42 -14.86 -25.75
CA THR A 166 -19.18 -13.41 -25.59
C THR A 166 -20.02 -12.81 -24.45
N THR A 167 -21.24 -13.32 -24.23
CA THR A 167 -22.09 -12.89 -23.10
C THR A 167 -21.56 -13.43 -21.77
N LEU A 168 -21.13 -14.70 -21.71
CA LEU A 168 -20.52 -15.28 -20.52
C LEU A 168 -19.21 -14.55 -20.14
N LEU A 169 -18.39 -14.20 -21.14
CA LEU A 169 -17.18 -13.40 -21.00
C LEU A 169 -17.45 -12.04 -20.35
N GLY A 170 -18.46 -11.32 -20.84
CA GLY A 170 -18.87 -10.05 -20.25
C GLY A 170 -19.26 -10.20 -18.78
N ILE A 171 -20.06 -11.23 -18.45
CA ILE A 171 -20.50 -11.49 -17.07
C ILE A 171 -19.30 -11.80 -16.15
N LEU A 172 -18.37 -12.65 -16.59
CA LEU A 172 -17.17 -12.97 -15.81
C LEU A 172 -16.31 -11.73 -15.54
N GLN A 173 -16.16 -10.85 -16.53
CA GLN A 173 -15.45 -9.58 -16.37
C GLN A 173 -16.12 -8.66 -15.34
N TYR A 174 -17.45 -8.59 -15.31
CA TYR A 174 -18.17 -7.86 -14.25
C TYR A 174 -18.00 -8.49 -12.87
N ILE A 175 -17.96 -9.83 -12.78
CA ILE A 175 -17.73 -10.54 -11.52
C ILE A 175 -16.32 -10.26 -10.98
N LYS A 176 -15.30 -10.29 -11.84
CA LYS A 176 -13.91 -9.95 -11.49
C LYS A 176 -13.82 -8.53 -10.94
N LEU A 177 -14.38 -7.56 -11.67
CA LEU A 177 -14.43 -6.17 -11.25
C LEU A 177 -15.15 -6.00 -9.90
N ALA A 178 -16.26 -6.70 -9.69
CA ALA A 178 -16.99 -6.66 -8.43
C ALA A 178 -16.15 -7.18 -7.25
N ILE A 179 -15.36 -8.23 -7.45
CA ILE A 179 -14.45 -8.79 -6.43
C ILE A 179 -13.31 -7.81 -6.12
N GLU A 180 -12.70 -7.21 -7.14
CA GLU A 180 -11.65 -6.20 -6.97
C GLU A 180 -12.16 -5.00 -6.17
N LEU A 181 -13.31 -4.45 -6.55
CA LEU A 181 -13.94 -3.35 -5.83
C LEU A 181 -14.32 -3.76 -4.39
N THR A 182 -14.72 -5.01 -4.17
CA THR A 182 -14.97 -5.53 -2.82
C THR A 182 -13.72 -5.51 -1.97
N TYR A 183 -12.55 -5.89 -2.50
CA TYR A 183 -11.29 -5.79 -1.77
C TYR A 183 -10.90 -4.34 -1.44
N ILE A 184 -11.14 -3.40 -2.36
CA ILE A 184 -10.93 -1.97 -2.11
C ILE A 184 -11.85 -1.48 -0.98
N VAL A 185 -13.14 -1.85 -1.01
CA VAL A 185 -14.09 -1.50 0.06
C VAL A 185 -13.66 -2.11 1.39
N ILE A 186 -13.19 -3.36 1.42
CA ILE A 186 -12.66 -3.99 2.63
C ILE A 186 -11.47 -3.21 3.19
N ALA A 187 -10.54 -2.74 2.34
CA ALA A 187 -9.42 -1.91 2.77
C ALA A 187 -9.87 -0.61 3.46
N ILE A 188 -10.86 0.08 2.87
CA ILE A 188 -11.45 1.30 3.45
C ILE A 188 -12.13 0.99 4.79
N VAL A 189 -12.88 -0.11 4.89
CA VAL A 189 -13.56 -0.50 6.13
C VAL A 189 -12.55 -0.84 7.23
N LEU A 190 -11.46 -1.55 6.89
CA LEU A 190 -10.37 -1.86 7.81
C LEU A 190 -9.73 -0.60 8.34
N GLU A 191 -9.41 0.33 7.46
CA GLU A 191 -8.79 1.61 7.82
C GLU A 191 -9.71 2.45 8.72
N ARG A 192 -11.01 2.52 8.41
CA ARG A 192 -11.98 3.21 9.27
C ARG A 192 -12.15 2.55 10.63
N LYS A 193 -12.13 1.22 10.70
CA LYS A 193 -12.22 0.47 11.96
C LYS A 193 -10.97 0.72 12.81
N HIS A 194 -9.80 0.57 12.20
CA HIS A 194 -8.53 0.84 12.86
C HIS A 194 -8.44 2.30 13.34
N SER A 195 -8.89 3.28 12.55
CA SER A 195 -8.90 4.69 12.96
C SER A 195 -9.84 4.99 14.14
N LYS A 196 -10.84 4.15 14.39
CA LYS A 196 -11.71 4.29 15.59
C LYS A 196 -11.08 3.65 16.82
N GLU A 197 -10.28 2.61 16.62
CA GLU A 197 -9.63 1.84 17.69
C GLU A 197 -8.27 2.43 18.09
N SER A 198 -7.53 2.99 17.14
CA SER A 198 -6.18 3.53 17.30
C SER A 198 -6.18 5.04 17.50
N ARG A 199 -5.38 5.51 18.47
CA ARG A 199 -5.13 6.93 18.77
C ARG A 199 -3.89 7.48 18.06
N GLU A 200 -3.25 6.68 17.23
CA GLU A 200 -2.06 7.07 16.48
C GLU A 200 -2.43 7.66 15.10
N PRO A 201 -1.71 8.70 14.65
CA PRO A 201 -1.95 9.31 13.37
C PRO A 201 -1.50 8.41 12.22
N ARG A 202 -2.31 8.45 11.15
CA ARG A 202 -2.14 7.61 9.97
C ARG A 202 -1.01 8.12 9.09
N PHE A 203 -0.12 7.22 8.71
CA PHE A 203 0.87 7.45 7.64
C PHE A 203 0.49 6.80 6.32
N LEU A 204 -0.37 5.79 6.36
CA LEU A 204 -0.90 5.16 5.17
C LEU A 204 -2.01 6.02 4.58
N ARG A 205 -1.82 6.44 3.33
CA ARG A 205 -2.82 7.18 2.55
C ARG A 205 -3.41 6.25 1.51
N LEU A 206 -4.59 5.70 1.78
CA LEU A 206 -5.25 4.76 0.85
C LEU A 206 -5.57 5.43 -0.50
N GLU A 207 -5.89 6.71 -0.47
CA GLU A 207 -6.19 7.51 -1.66
C GLU A 207 -5.03 7.54 -2.67
N ALA A 208 -3.78 7.35 -2.21
CA ALA A 208 -2.60 7.30 -3.06
C ALA A 208 -2.62 6.13 -4.05
N PHE A 209 -3.24 5.01 -3.67
CA PHE A 209 -3.43 3.86 -4.54
C PHE A 209 -4.80 3.86 -5.21
N ILE A 210 -5.87 4.12 -4.44
CA ILE A 210 -7.25 3.98 -4.90
C ILE A 210 -7.53 4.95 -6.06
N ILE A 211 -7.03 6.19 -6.01
CA ILE A 211 -7.31 7.17 -7.07
C ILE A 211 -6.73 6.70 -8.41
N PRO A 212 -5.41 6.40 -8.54
CA PRO A 212 -4.86 5.82 -9.76
C PRO A 212 -5.57 4.54 -10.19
N PHE A 213 -5.85 3.62 -9.26
CA PHE A 213 -6.56 2.37 -9.57
C PHE A 213 -7.92 2.62 -10.22
N ILE A 214 -8.75 3.50 -9.66
CA ILE A 214 -10.06 3.84 -10.22
C ILE A 214 -9.90 4.50 -11.60
N PHE A 215 -8.91 5.37 -11.79
CA PHE A 215 -8.60 5.91 -13.11
C PHE A 215 -8.18 4.84 -14.11
N GLY A 216 -7.42 3.83 -13.69
CA GLY A 216 -7.05 2.68 -14.52
C GLY A 216 -8.26 1.83 -14.91
N VAL A 217 -9.18 1.57 -13.97
CA VAL A 217 -10.44 0.86 -14.26
C VAL A 217 -11.32 1.64 -15.23
N LEU A 218 -11.40 2.97 -15.08
CA LEU A 218 -12.16 3.84 -15.96
C LEU A 218 -11.51 3.96 -17.35
N ILE A 219 -10.19 3.98 -17.40
CA ILE A 219 -9.40 4.13 -18.64
C ILE A 219 -8.58 2.85 -18.82
N ARG A 220 -9.27 1.78 -19.25
CA ARG A 220 -8.75 0.40 -19.31
C ARG A 220 -7.38 0.24 -19.99
N PHE A 221 -6.99 1.17 -20.86
CA PHE A 221 -5.69 1.15 -21.56
C PHE A 221 -4.47 1.51 -20.76
N TYR A 222 -4.68 2.14 -19.62
CA TYR A 222 -3.61 2.58 -18.75
C TYR A 222 -3.71 1.90 -17.39
N ASP A 223 -4.46 0.81 -17.28
CA ASP A 223 -4.73 0.12 -16.02
C ASP A 223 -3.43 -0.25 -15.29
N SER A 224 -2.48 -0.80 -16.03
CA SER A 224 -1.22 -1.36 -15.57
C SER A 224 -0.22 -0.25 -15.22
N ALA A 225 -0.11 0.77 -16.08
CA ALA A 225 0.62 2.01 -15.77
C ALA A 225 0.03 2.75 -14.54
N MET A 226 -1.30 2.80 -14.40
CA MET A 226 -1.97 3.43 -13.27
C MET A 226 -1.78 2.65 -11.96
N LEU A 227 -1.75 1.32 -12.01
CA LEU A 227 -1.33 0.48 -10.89
C LEU A 227 0.09 0.81 -10.46
N ALA A 228 1.03 0.91 -11.41
CA ALA A 228 2.41 1.29 -11.12
C ALA A 228 2.49 2.67 -10.44
N LEU A 229 1.74 3.65 -10.94
CA LEU A 229 1.64 4.97 -10.32
C LEU A 229 1.07 4.88 -8.89
N GLY A 230 0.01 4.10 -8.68
CA GLY A 230 -0.59 3.87 -7.37
C GLY A 230 0.40 3.30 -6.36
N ILE A 231 1.24 2.35 -6.77
CA ILE A 231 2.31 1.78 -5.93
C ILE A 231 3.37 2.83 -5.60
N ILE A 232 3.82 3.61 -6.59
CA ILE A 232 4.85 4.65 -6.40
C ILE A 232 4.34 5.72 -5.41
N LEU A 233 3.09 6.14 -5.54
CA LEU A 233 2.47 7.11 -4.64
C LEU A 233 2.28 6.53 -3.23
N THR A 234 1.86 5.26 -3.13
CA THR A 234 1.73 4.54 -1.85
C THR A 234 3.08 4.45 -1.14
N TYR A 235 4.14 4.05 -1.85
CA TYR A 235 5.48 4.02 -1.31
C TYR A 235 5.94 5.40 -0.85
N SER A 236 5.66 6.44 -1.64
CA SER A 236 6.01 7.82 -1.29
C SER A 236 5.30 8.29 -0.02
N ALA A 237 4.03 7.92 0.16
CA ALA A 237 3.28 8.20 1.39
C ALA A 237 3.88 7.45 2.60
N VAL A 238 4.22 6.18 2.46
CA VAL A 238 4.85 5.39 3.53
C VAL A 238 6.24 5.91 3.86
N LYS A 239 7.03 6.34 2.86
CA LYS A 239 8.36 6.91 3.07
C LYS A 239 8.31 8.20 3.88
N LEU A 240 7.21 8.95 3.83
CA LEU A 240 7.03 10.13 4.68
C LEU A 240 7.06 9.77 6.18
N ARG A 241 6.64 8.56 6.55
CA ARG A 241 6.76 8.03 7.93
C ARG A 241 8.21 7.93 8.37
N ASP A 242 9.13 7.60 7.48
CA ASP A 242 10.54 7.42 7.84
C ASP A 242 11.20 8.73 8.27
N ARG A 243 10.68 9.89 7.85
CA ARG A 243 11.13 11.19 8.38
C ARG A 243 10.91 11.30 9.88
N TYR A 244 9.87 10.66 10.39
CA TYR A 244 9.49 10.71 11.79
C TYR A 244 10.26 9.73 12.66
N ILE A 245 11.17 8.95 12.09
CA ILE A 245 11.98 7.97 12.82
C ILE A 245 13.40 8.49 12.90
N ASP A 246 13.90 8.62 14.13
CA ASP A 246 15.27 8.99 14.42
C ASP A 246 16.22 7.85 14.00
N SER A 247 17.24 8.17 13.21
CA SER A 247 18.19 7.19 12.67
C SER A 247 19.10 6.58 13.74
N ASP A 248 19.37 7.28 14.84
CA ASP A 248 20.30 6.82 15.87
C ASP A 248 19.62 5.94 16.92
N SER A 249 18.43 6.33 17.38
CA SER A 249 17.66 5.58 18.38
C SER A 249 16.68 4.58 17.76
N GLY A 250 16.28 4.78 16.50
CA GLY A 250 15.18 4.03 15.87
C GLY A 250 13.81 4.26 16.51
N LEU A 251 13.68 5.27 17.38
CA LEU A 251 12.44 5.73 17.99
C LEU A 251 11.82 6.84 17.13
N TYR A 252 10.57 7.22 17.42
CA TYR A 252 10.00 8.38 16.75
C TYR A 252 10.67 9.68 17.23
N ASN A 253 10.81 10.66 16.35
CA ASN A 253 11.49 11.92 16.66
C ASN A 253 10.53 12.98 17.24
N GLY A 254 11.09 14.14 17.62
CA GLY A 254 10.33 15.29 18.09
C GLY A 254 9.33 15.86 17.08
N GLU A 255 9.61 15.77 15.77
CA GLU A 255 8.66 16.19 14.73
C GLU A 255 7.37 15.37 14.77
N TYR A 256 7.50 14.06 15.04
CA TYR A 256 6.35 13.17 15.16
C TYR A 256 5.51 13.52 16.38
N LEU A 257 6.18 13.82 17.49
CA LEU A 257 5.52 14.25 18.71
C LEU A 257 4.69 15.52 18.46
N GLU A 258 5.23 16.52 17.77
CA GLU A 258 4.46 17.72 17.43
C GLU A 258 3.26 17.42 16.51
N TYR A 259 3.46 16.54 15.51
CA TYR A 259 2.39 16.09 14.64
C TYR A 259 1.27 15.36 15.39
N LEU A 260 1.63 14.45 16.31
CA LEU A 260 0.70 13.73 17.17
C LEU A 260 -0.12 14.69 18.04
N ARG A 261 0.54 15.72 18.62
CA ARG A 261 -0.12 16.74 19.43
C ARG A 261 -1.16 17.52 18.64
N LYS A 262 -0.83 17.96 17.42
CA LYS A 262 -1.77 18.64 16.52
C LYS A 262 -2.96 17.75 16.17
N TYR A 263 -2.71 16.47 15.89
CA TYR A 263 -3.74 15.49 15.58
C TYR A 263 -4.72 15.27 16.75
N ARG A 264 -4.20 15.03 17.97
CA ARG A 264 -5.03 14.79 19.17
C ARG A 264 -5.79 16.03 19.63
N LYS A 265 -5.20 17.22 19.48
CA LYS A 265 -5.91 18.50 19.69
C LYS A 265 -7.11 18.64 18.77
N GLY A 266 -6.99 18.21 17.51
CA GLY A 266 -8.10 18.17 16.55
C GLY A 266 -9.22 17.18 16.93
N LEU A 267 -8.89 16.12 17.68
CA LEU A 267 -9.85 15.15 18.23
C LEU A 267 -10.53 15.63 19.54
N GLY A 268 -10.16 16.80 20.06
CA GLY A 268 -10.70 17.34 21.32
C GLY A 268 -10.07 16.75 22.59
N GLU A 269 -8.96 16.01 22.48
CA GLU A 269 -8.23 15.50 23.62
C GLU A 269 -7.36 16.63 24.22
N SER A 270 -7.62 17.00 25.49
CA SER A 270 -7.01 18.18 26.14
C SER A 270 -5.97 17.86 27.21
N LYS A 271 -5.83 16.60 27.63
CA LYS A 271 -4.97 16.21 28.76
C LYS A 271 -4.16 14.96 28.48
N GLU A 272 -2.86 15.13 28.43
CA GLU A 272 -1.87 14.04 28.43
C GLU A 272 -0.92 14.18 29.61
N TYR A 273 -0.50 13.04 30.14
CA TYR A 273 0.60 12.97 31.08
C TYR A 273 1.80 12.41 30.34
N GLY A 274 2.90 13.13 30.39
CA GLY A 274 4.16 12.68 29.82
C GLY A 274 5.28 12.65 30.84
N LEU A 275 6.28 11.82 30.55
CA LEU A 275 7.52 11.72 31.31
C LEU A 275 8.66 12.16 30.39
N SER A 276 9.55 13.03 30.87
CA SER A 276 10.82 13.25 30.19
C SER A 276 11.89 12.46 30.92
N VAL A 277 12.72 11.74 30.17
CA VAL A 277 13.86 10.97 30.65
C VAL A 277 15.09 11.51 29.95
N GLU A 278 16.08 12.00 30.69
CA GLU A 278 17.35 12.46 30.14
C GLU A 278 18.45 11.48 30.55
N ALA A 279 19.25 11.01 29.60
CA ALA A 279 20.28 9.99 29.82
C ALA A 279 21.61 10.40 29.19
N LYS A 280 22.25 11.43 29.74
CA LYS A 280 23.45 12.08 29.17
C LYS A 280 24.56 11.09 28.84
N GLY A 281 24.99 11.05 27.59
CA GLY A 281 26.09 10.21 27.09
C GLY A 281 25.71 8.75 26.79
N HIS A 282 24.49 8.32 27.13
CA HIS A 282 24.04 6.93 27.06
C HIS A 282 22.74 6.74 26.26
N GLY A 283 22.40 7.65 25.33
CA GLY A 283 21.11 7.63 24.65
C GLY A 283 20.81 6.35 23.85
N LYS A 284 21.80 5.71 23.22
CA LYS A 284 21.56 4.46 22.47
C LYS A 284 21.18 3.29 23.37
N GLU A 285 21.84 3.16 24.52
CA GLU A 285 21.59 2.12 25.52
C GLU A 285 20.23 2.34 26.18
N MET A 286 19.95 3.58 26.57
CA MET A 286 18.64 3.97 27.12
C MET A 286 17.50 3.72 26.11
N ALA A 287 17.68 4.03 24.84
CA ALA A 287 16.69 3.76 23.81
C ALA A 287 16.39 2.27 23.65
N SER A 288 17.38 1.39 23.82
CA SER A 288 17.19 -0.07 23.78
C SER A 288 16.45 -0.55 25.02
N LEU A 289 16.86 -0.08 26.20
CA LEU A 289 16.27 -0.42 27.48
C LEU A 289 14.79 -0.01 27.55
N LEU A 290 14.47 1.20 27.08
CA LEU A 290 13.09 1.67 26.99
C LEU A 290 12.26 0.77 26.06
N LYS A 291 12.76 0.37 24.88
CA LYS A 291 12.01 -0.51 23.97
C LYS A 291 11.65 -1.87 24.59
N GLU A 292 12.45 -2.38 25.51
CA GLU A 292 12.23 -3.68 26.16
C GLU A 292 11.30 -3.58 27.38
N LEU A 293 11.42 -2.50 28.15
CA LEU A 293 10.72 -2.37 29.44
C LEU A 293 9.29 -1.83 29.34
N LEU A 294 8.96 -1.12 28.26
CA LEU A 294 7.72 -0.37 28.22
C LEU A 294 6.48 -1.26 28.20
N PRO A 295 5.51 -1.01 29.10
CA PRO A 295 4.23 -1.68 29.03
C PRO A 295 3.45 -1.27 27.78
N ALA A 296 2.59 -2.17 27.31
CA ALA A 296 1.70 -1.90 26.18
C ALA A 296 0.86 -0.63 26.44
N GLY A 297 0.90 0.32 25.50
CA GLY A 297 0.18 1.59 25.58
C GLY A 297 1.00 2.79 26.05
N VAL A 298 2.33 2.65 26.21
CA VAL A 298 3.24 3.80 26.38
C VAL A 298 4.08 3.97 25.12
N SER A 299 4.00 5.16 24.51
CA SER A 299 4.79 5.54 23.34
C SER A 299 6.02 6.34 23.76
N VAL A 300 7.16 6.08 23.11
CA VAL A 300 8.42 6.79 23.39
C VAL A 300 8.95 7.49 22.15
N PHE A 301 9.40 8.72 22.38
CA PHE A 301 9.89 9.66 21.39
C PHE A 301 11.30 10.10 21.78
N SER A 302 12.23 10.10 20.83
CA SER A 302 13.55 10.72 20.94
C SER A 302 13.42 12.21 20.60
N LEU A 303 13.82 13.09 21.52
CA LEU A 303 13.87 14.53 21.28
C LEU A 303 15.24 14.99 20.75
N GLY A 304 16.20 14.07 20.62
CA GLY A 304 17.62 14.39 20.42
C GLY A 304 18.36 14.59 21.75
N ASP A 305 19.68 14.67 21.68
CA ASP A 305 20.57 14.96 22.81
C ASP A 305 20.31 14.06 24.04
N ASP A 306 20.20 12.76 23.81
CA ASP A 306 19.94 11.73 24.83
C ASP A 306 18.68 11.96 25.69
N THR A 307 17.72 12.73 25.16
CA THR A 307 16.46 13.05 25.83
C THR A 307 15.30 12.28 25.19
N PHE A 308 14.53 11.59 26.02
CA PHE A 308 13.36 10.81 25.64
C PHE A 308 12.09 11.36 26.28
N TYR A 309 11.01 11.35 25.52
CA TYR A 309 9.68 11.71 26.00
C TYR A 309 8.77 10.48 25.93
N LEU A 310 8.06 10.19 27.01
CA LEU A 310 7.10 9.10 27.09
C LEU A 310 5.69 9.66 27.23
N ILE A 311 4.74 9.07 26.48
CA ILE A 311 3.30 9.38 26.59
C ILE A 311 2.54 8.09 26.83
N SER A 312 1.69 8.06 27.85
CA SER A 312 0.72 6.98 28.03
C SER A 312 -0.56 7.27 27.26
N GLU A 313 -1.04 6.30 26.49
CA GLU A 313 -2.34 6.36 25.81
C GLU A 313 -3.51 6.54 26.76
N THR A 314 -3.43 6.01 27.99
CA THR A 314 -4.57 6.02 28.92
C THR A 314 -4.85 7.35 29.62
N SER A 315 -4.10 8.43 29.36
CA SER A 315 -4.23 9.75 30.01
C SER A 315 -4.34 9.70 31.55
N LYS A 316 -3.96 8.58 32.20
CA LYS A 316 -4.06 8.40 33.65
C LYS A 316 -2.69 8.63 34.28
N LYS A 317 -2.65 9.53 35.26
CA LYS A 317 -1.45 9.83 36.05
C LYS A 317 -0.86 8.59 36.74
N SER A 318 -1.70 7.64 37.16
CA SER A 318 -1.25 6.41 37.82
C SER A 318 -0.44 5.49 36.90
N ALA A 319 -0.80 5.42 35.61
CA ALA A 319 -0.05 4.62 34.63
C ALA A 319 1.35 5.20 34.38
N MET A 320 1.45 6.52 34.26
CA MET A 320 2.75 7.20 34.10
C MET A 320 3.64 7.06 35.33
N LYS A 321 3.07 7.14 36.54
CA LYS A 321 3.82 6.89 37.78
C LYS A 321 4.38 5.48 37.88
N MET A 322 3.58 4.48 37.54
CA MET A 322 4.02 3.10 37.50
C MET A 322 5.15 2.91 36.48
N THR A 323 5.02 3.55 35.31
CA THR A 323 6.07 3.51 34.27
C THR A 323 7.36 4.18 34.73
N ALA A 324 7.27 5.32 35.42
CA ALA A 324 8.43 6.00 35.99
C ALA A 324 9.17 5.10 37.00
N MET A 325 8.44 4.50 37.95
CA MET A 325 9.00 3.58 38.94
C MET A 325 9.67 2.36 38.30
N MET A 326 9.09 1.80 37.23
CA MET A 326 9.69 0.67 36.50
C MET A 326 11.00 1.07 35.81
N ILE A 327 11.07 2.29 35.26
CA ILE A 327 12.29 2.81 34.64
C ILE A 327 13.37 3.04 35.72
N GLU A 328 13.03 3.64 36.86
CA GLU A 328 13.96 3.85 37.98
C GLU A 328 14.53 2.53 38.50
N ASP A 329 13.67 1.55 38.79
CA ASP A 329 14.09 0.22 39.28
C ASP A 329 14.98 -0.52 38.26
N SER A 330 14.70 -0.38 36.97
CA SER A 330 15.50 -0.99 35.91
C SER A 330 16.84 -0.30 35.69
N VAL A 331 16.90 1.01 35.92
CA VAL A 331 18.13 1.79 35.87
C VAL A 331 19.02 1.46 37.07
N GLU A 332 18.44 1.34 38.27
CA GLU A 332 19.17 0.98 39.49
C GLU A 332 19.70 -0.46 39.48
N SER A 333 18.98 -1.38 38.83
CA SER A 333 19.38 -2.79 38.70
C SER A 333 20.33 -3.08 37.52
N SER A 334 20.57 -2.10 36.65
CA SER A 334 21.47 -2.23 35.51
C SER A 334 22.91 -1.87 35.89
N ASP A 335 23.89 -2.65 35.43
CA ASP A 335 25.34 -2.44 35.68
C ASP A 335 25.92 -1.16 35.05
N ALA A 336 25.11 -0.35 34.35
CA ALA A 336 25.54 0.85 33.64
C ALA A 336 25.21 2.13 34.45
N PRO A 337 26.13 3.09 34.57
CA PRO A 337 25.91 4.31 35.34
C PRO A 337 25.03 5.30 34.55
N TYR A 338 23.72 5.07 34.53
CA TYR A 338 22.81 6.03 33.93
C TYR A 338 22.53 7.18 34.93
N ASP A 339 22.99 8.39 34.64
CA ASP A 339 22.52 9.60 35.33
C ASP A 339 21.16 9.99 34.72
N VAL A 340 20.09 9.39 35.26
CA VAL A 340 18.73 9.54 34.72
C VAL A 340 17.96 10.58 35.51
N GLN A 341 17.57 11.66 34.84
CA GLN A 341 16.62 12.61 35.40
C GLN A 341 15.23 12.36 34.84
N ILE A 342 14.32 11.99 35.73
CA ILE A 342 12.90 11.81 35.41
C ILE A 342 12.14 13.07 35.78
N LEU A 343 11.62 13.77 34.77
CA LEU A 343 10.79 14.95 34.95
C LEU A 343 9.34 14.60 34.62
N GLU A 344 8.49 14.51 35.64
CA GLU A 344 7.03 14.46 35.46
C GLU A 344 6.54 15.81 34.92
N LYS A 345 5.98 15.82 33.71
CA LYS A 345 5.36 17.02 33.13
C LYS A 345 3.90 16.75 32.77
N GLN A 346 2.99 17.46 33.41
CA GLN A 346 1.62 17.55 32.95
C GLN A 346 1.58 18.60 31.83
N VAL A 347 1.30 18.16 30.60
CA VAL A 347 1.23 19.06 29.44
C VAL A 347 -0.23 19.28 29.09
N SER A 348 -0.71 20.50 29.29
CA SER A 348 -2.00 20.96 28.75
C SER A 348 -1.77 21.55 27.35
N PHE A 349 -2.58 21.15 26.37
CA PHE A 349 -2.49 21.61 24.97
C PHE A 349 -3.16 22.95 24.67
#